data_AF-A0A4R5QDA3-F1
#
_entry.id   AF-A0A4R5QDA3-F1
#
_cell.length_a   1.000
_cell.length_b   1.000
_cell.length_c   1.000
_cell.angle_alpha   90.00
_cell.angle_beta   90.00
_cell.angle_gamma   90.00
#
_symmetry.space_group_name_H-M   'P 1'
#
loop_
_entity.id
_entity.type
_entity.pdbx_description
1 polymer ?
#
loop_
_entity_poly.entity_id
_entity_poly.type
_entity_poly.pdbx_seq_one_letter_code
_entity_poly.pdbx_strand_id
1 'polypeptide(L)' 'MPGGVLITRPEPGAAETARRVAALGWRPILAPALVLAPRPFAAPAAQALLLTSRAAARALPPCGLPV' A
#
# COMPACT_ATOMS: atom_id res chain seq x y z
N MET A 1 -19.48 -17.66 -16.64
CA MET A 1 -18.28 -16.78 -16.69
C MET A 1 -17.78 -16.57 -15.28
N PRO A 2 -16.46 -16.60 -15.00
CA PRO A 2 -15.94 -16.29 -13.67
C PRO A 2 -16.35 -14.86 -13.27
N GLY A 3 -16.73 -14.67 -12.00
CA GLY A 3 -17.09 -13.36 -11.47
C GLY A 3 -15.91 -12.39 -11.50
N GLY A 4 -16.21 -11.09 -11.63
CA GLY A 4 -15.21 -10.02 -11.58
C GLY A 4 -15.07 -9.43 -10.17
N VAL A 5 -13.87 -9.03 -9.79
CA VAL A 5 -13.59 -8.31 -8.53
C VAL A 5 -13.03 -6.93 -8.86
N LEU A 6 -13.77 -5.89 -8.50
CA LEU A 6 -13.31 -4.51 -8.61
C LEU A 6 -12.30 -4.19 -7.51
N ILE A 7 -11.13 -3.68 -7.90
CA ILE A 7 -10.04 -3.34 -6.98
C ILE A 7 -9.79 -1.83 -7.09
N THR A 8 -10.22 -1.08 -6.07
CA THR A 8 -10.10 0.38 -6.00
C THR A 8 -8.90 0.89 -5.20
N ARG A 9 -8.09 -0.03 -4.69
CA ARG A 9 -6.90 0.27 -3.89
C ARG A 9 -5.87 1.06 -4.70
N PRO A 10 -5.11 1.99 -4.08
CA PRO A 10 -3.95 2.61 -4.72
C PRO A 10 -2.82 1.63 -5.03
N GLU A 11 -1.98 2.00 -6.00
CA GLU A 11 -0.76 1.26 -6.30
C GLU A 11 0.34 1.48 -5.25
N PRO A 12 1.26 0.51 -5.07
CA PRO A 12 1.33 -0.81 -5.73
C PRO A 12 0.43 -1.89 -5.09
N GLY A 13 -0.45 -1.51 -4.15
CA GLY A 13 -1.31 -2.45 -3.44
C GLY A 13 -2.40 -3.06 -4.33
N ALA A 14 -2.83 -2.34 -5.37
CA ALA A 14 -3.84 -2.81 -6.31
C ALA A 14 -3.31 -4.00 -7.11
N ALA A 15 -2.11 -3.90 -7.69
CA ALA A 15 -1.47 -5.00 -8.43
C ALA A 15 -1.20 -6.23 -7.55
N GLU A 16 -0.81 -6.04 -6.28
CA GLU A 16 -0.67 -7.13 -5.32
C GLU A 16 -2.00 -7.86 -5.08
N THR A 17 -3.08 -7.11 -4.86
CA THR A 17 -4.42 -7.68 -4.68
C THR A 17 -4.91 -8.37 -5.95
N ALA A 18 -4.67 -7.81 -7.14
CA ALA A 18 -5.07 -8.40 -8.41
C ALA A 18 -4.44 -9.78 -8.63
N ARG A 19 -3.15 -9.95 -8.32
CA ARG A 19 -2.48 -11.25 -8.39
C ARG A 19 -3.11 -12.29 -7.46
N ARG A 20 -3.45 -11.89 -6.23
CA ARG A 20 -4.09 -12.80 -5.26
C ARG A 20 -5.51 -13.19 -5.67
N VAL A 21 -6.28 -12.23 -6.16
CA VAL A 21 -7.64 -12.45 -6.69
C VAL A 21 -7.60 -13.40 -7.89
N ALA A 22 -6.66 -13.20 -8.82
CA ALA A 22 -6.47 -14.10 -9.96
C ALA A 22 -6.09 -15.53 -9.51
N ALA A 23 -5.22 -15.67 -8.51
CA ALA A 23 -4.85 -16.98 -7.95
C ALA A 23 -6.04 -17.72 -7.29
N LEU A 24 -7.10 -17.00 -6.91
CA LEU A 24 -8.34 -17.56 -6.40
C LEU A 24 -9.37 -17.88 -7.50
N GLY A 25 -9.04 -17.71 -8.78
CA GLY A 25 -9.91 -18.01 -9.92
C GLY A 25 -10.86 -16.88 -10.33
N TRP A 26 -10.75 -15.70 -9.72
CA TRP A 26 -11.56 -14.53 -10.06
C TRP A 26 -10.90 -13.66 -11.12
N ARG A 27 -11.69 -12.90 -11.89
CA ARG A 27 -11.16 -11.90 -12.82
C ARG A 27 -10.92 -10.56 -12.09
N PRO A 28 -9.67 -10.10 -11.90
CA PRO A 28 -9.43 -8.79 -11.30
C PRO A 28 -9.77 -7.66 -12.29
N ILE A 29 -10.42 -6.62 -11.79
CA ILE A 29 -10.69 -5.37 -12.51
C ILE A 29 -10.03 -4.24 -11.71
N LEU A 30 -8.89 -3.75 -12.19
CA LEU A 30 -8.17 -2.64 -11.56
C LEU A 30 -8.89 -1.32 -11.89
N ALA A 31 -9.27 -0.59 -10.84
CA ALA A 31 -9.84 0.75 -10.95
C ALA A 31 -9.41 1.62 -9.76
N PRO A 32 -8.09 1.94 -9.61
CA PRO A 32 -7.60 2.70 -8.46
C PRO A 32 -8.35 4.02 -8.29
N ALA A 33 -8.96 4.23 -7.13
CA ALA A 33 -9.80 5.40 -6.86
C ALA A 33 -9.03 6.56 -6.21
N LEU A 34 -7.78 6.32 -5.80
CA LEU A 34 -6.94 7.28 -5.09
C LEU A 34 -5.47 7.14 -5.55
N VAL A 35 -4.76 8.27 -5.55
CA VAL A 35 -3.31 8.33 -5.74
C VAL A 35 -2.67 8.71 -4.41
N LEU A 36 -1.66 7.95 -3.99
CA LEU A 36 -0.88 8.27 -2.80
C LEU A 36 0.34 9.10 -3.20
N ALA A 37 0.39 10.34 -2.72
CA ALA A 37 1.54 11.22 -2.90
C ALA A 37 2.33 11.30 -1.57
N PRO A 38 3.59 10.82 -1.53
CA PRO A 38 4.44 11.00 -0.37
C PRO A 38 4.61 12.49 -0.02
N ARG A 39 4.71 12.80 1.26
CA ARG A 39 5.00 14.13 1.77
C ARG A 39 6.33 14.10 2.53
N PRO A 40 7.11 15.19 2.53
CA PRO A 40 8.29 15.27 3.37
C PRO A 40 7.96 14.95 4.82
N PHE A 41 8.75 14.07 5.42
CA PHE A 41 8.61 13.67 6.81
C PHE A 41 9.99 13.70 7.45
N ALA A 42 10.10 14.44 8.56
CA ALA A 42 11.24 14.41 9.45
C ALA A 42 10.84 13.64 10.70
N ALA A 43 11.61 12.61 11.05
CA ALA A 43 11.34 11.85 12.27
C ALA A 43 11.48 12.77 13.50
N PRO A 44 10.50 12.81 14.41
CA PRO A 44 10.63 13.55 15.65
C PRO A 44 11.64 12.87 16.57
N ALA A 45 12.14 13.61 17.57
CA ALA A 45 12.89 13.03 18.68
C ALA A 45 11.94 12.14 19.50
N ALA A 46 11.88 10.86 19.15
CA ALA A 46 10.99 9.87 19.76
C ALA A 46 11.72 8.53 19.90
N GLN A 47 11.35 7.75 20.92
CA GLN A 47 11.92 6.42 21.16
C GLN A 47 11.44 5.37 20.15
N ALA A 48 10.30 5.60 19.50
CA ALA A 48 9.71 4.67 18.55
C ALA A 48 8.83 5.38 17.51
N LEU A 49 8.64 4.74 16.36
CA LEU A 49 7.68 5.14 15.33
C LEU A 49 6.65 4.02 15.10
N LEU A 50 5.37 4.39 15.09
CA LEU A 50 4.28 3.49 14.71
C LEU A 50 3.86 3.74 13.26
N LEU A 51 4.05 2.75 12.40
CA LEU A 51 3.64 2.80 10.99
C LEU A 51 2.30 2.08 10.82
N THR A 52 1.21 2.84 10.78
CA THR A 52 -0.17 2.31 10.76
C THR A 52 -0.59 1.74 9.41
N SER A 53 0.24 1.89 8.37
CA SER A 53 -0.05 1.39 7.04
C SER A 53 1.20 1.07 6.24
N ARG A 54 1.05 0.20 5.24
CA ARG A 54 2.10 -0.08 4.25
C ARG A 54 2.45 1.15 3.41
N ALA A 55 1.53 2.10 3.26
CA ALA A 55 1.81 3.36 2.58
C ALA A 55 2.79 4.21 3.38
N ALA A 56 2.58 4.32 4.70
CA ALA A 56 3.50 5.02 5.60
C ALA A 56 4.90 4.38 5.58
N ALA A 57 4.99 3.05 5.66
CA ALA A 57 6.27 2.35 5.60
C ALA A 57 7.05 2.58 4.28
N ARG A 58 6.36 2.69 3.15
CA ARG A 58 7.00 2.99 1.84
C ARG A 58 7.43 4.45 1.71
N ALA A 59 6.74 5.36 2.39
CA ALA A 59 7.01 6.79 2.32
C ALA A 59 8.06 7.26 3.34
N LEU A 60 8.39 6.43 4.34
CA LEU A 60 9.36 6.76 5.38
C LEU A 60 10.78 6.79 4.77
N PRO A 61 11.49 7.93 4.81
CA PRO A 61 12.91 7.95 4.43
C PRO A 61 13.74 7.11 5.41
N PRO A 62 14.93 6.64 5.01
CA PRO A 62 15.88 6.03 5.94
C PRO A 62 16.08 6.94 7.16
N CYS A 63 15.82 6.41 8.35
CA CYS A 63 16.00 7.11 9.60
C CYS A 63 16.75 6.21 10.57
N GLY A 64 17.67 6.78 11.34
CA GLY A 64 18.36 6.07 12.41
C GLY A 64 17.39 5.87 13.57
N LEU A 65 16.63 4.78 13.54
CA LEU A 65 15.90 4.35 14.73
C LEU A 65 16.91 3.75 15.70
N PRO A 66 16.92 4.15 16.99
CA PRO A 66 17.73 3.46 17.98
C PRO A 66 17.25 2.01 18.03
N VAL A 67 18.15 1.09 17.65
CA VAL A 67 17.95 -0.36 17.81
C VAL A 67 18.24 -0.78 19.25
#